data_AF-A0A150J361-F1
#
_entry.id   AF-A0A150J361-F1
#
_cell.length_a   1.000
_cell.length_b   1.000
_cell.length_c   1.000
_cell.angle_alpha   90.00
_cell.angle_beta   90.00
_cell.angle_gamma   90.00
#
_symmetry.space_group_name_H-M   'P 1'
#
loop_
_entity.id
_entity.type
_entity.pdbx_description
1 polymer ?
#
loop_
_entity_poly.entity_id
_entity_poly.type
_entity_poly.pdbx_seq_one_letter_code
_entity_poly.pdbx_strand_id
1 'polypeptide(L)'
;MAEPVVKCYEEGDVVELTTLNPIDLGIVDAGDTGDPVQVNIWNNKGGSSDVSKMENVRLTTVTKNGYNSGDTIANGKDAVEQRYVGVKSLTNEDENYTQVGGATTKVLGDIRGDLLVAPGKPTGVVGHASGGKVRPGTYYGVIAAVDETGETLKGTESDAVVVSPMLEQTTEDTDSETLDTTTNTRLSQKFVASQDYINGVVFKEKTGGTLVGTIRVETDNAGNPSGTLAHASLEITGVTLTANALNYIFFAAQGTVTIGTTYHIVFIVTGGSGILRGTTTGTANQAKYYDGSWHDSAIENMVYKIISNNQITWTWSAVTNAQSYKVFRTISRGSYGASSLVGSPVAATLVDVIETPTTGQPKGTATVTRGHKHEVDMVLVVPTNAQSGAVDMNTRVLYQFQ
;
A
#
# COMPACT_ATOMS: atom_id res chain seq x y z
N MET A 1 -0.66 -23.57 22.35
CA MET A 1 0.34 -22.47 22.37
C MET A 1 0.79 -22.32 23.81
N ALA A 2 1.92 -21.67 24.11
CA ALA A 2 2.33 -21.45 25.51
C ALA A 2 1.43 -20.40 26.19
N GLU A 3 1.32 -20.43 27.52
CA GLU A 3 0.49 -19.45 28.26
C GLU A 3 0.99 -18.01 28.05
N PRO A 4 0.10 -16.99 28.12
CA PRO A 4 0.50 -15.60 28.00
C PRO A 4 1.52 -15.18 29.05
N VAL A 5 2.49 -14.35 28.66
CA VAL A 5 3.54 -13.85 29.55
C VAL A 5 3.32 -12.36 29.77
N VAL A 6 2.65 -12.02 30.86
CA VAL A 6 2.25 -10.64 31.18
C VAL A 6 3.37 -9.90 31.88
N LYS A 7 3.68 -8.70 31.39
CA LYS A 7 4.59 -7.77 32.06
C LYS A 7 4.04 -6.35 32.00
N CYS A 8 4.27 -5.56 33.04
CA CYS A 8 3.87 -4.16 33.08
C CYS A 8 5.12 -3.28 33.15
N TYR A 9 5.13 -2.16 32.44
CA TYR A 9 6.24 -1.20 32.42
C TYR A 9 5.73 0.22 32.60
N GLU A 10 6.59 1.11 33.07
CA GLU A 10 6.38 2.56 33.00
C GLU A 10 6.44 3.07 31.54
N GLU A 11 6.16 4.36 31.36
CA GLU A 11 6.34 5.06 30.09
C GLU A 11 7.74 4.80 29.50
N GLY A 12 7.79 4.63 28.18
CA GLY A 12 9.05 4.36 27.48
C GLY A 12 9.60 2.94 27.65
N ASP A 13 8.91 2.06 28.38
CA ASP A 13 9.18 0.63 28.40
C ASP A 13 10.52 0.22 29.03
N VAL A 14 11.11 1.10 29.84
CA VAL A 14 12.44 0.94 30.46
C VAL A 14 12.39 0.21 31.80
N VAL A 15 11.44 0.58 32.67
CA VAL A 15 11.34 0.09 34.04
C VAL A 15 10.17 -0.86 34.17
N GLU A 16 10.44 -2.11 34.55
CA GLU A 16 9.40 -3.11 34.79
C GLU A 16 8.74 -2.86 36.15
N LEU A 17 7.41 -2.80 36.15
CA LEU A 17 6.61 -2.69 37.36
C LEU A 17 6.49 -4.06 38.02
N THR A 18 6.99 -4.16 39.25
CA THR A 18 7.01 -5.39 40.05
C THR A 18 6.58 -5.10 41.48
N THR A 19 6.50 -6.12 42.33
CA THR A 19 6.27 -5.89 43.77
C THR A 19 7.43 -5.15 44.45
N LEU A 20 8.64 -5.18 43.87
CA LEU A 20 9.81 -4.44 44.37
C LEU A 20 9.93 -3.04 43.77
N ASN A 21 9.29 -2.81 42.63
CA ASN A 21 9.18 -1.51 41.97
C ASN A 21 7.71 -1.26 41.59
N PRO A 22 6.86 -0.96 42.57
CA PRO A 22 5.44 -0.74 42.32
C PRO A 22 5.24 0.57 41.56
N ILE A 23 4.07 0.72 40.94
CA ILE A 23 3.64 2.01 40.40
C ILE A 23 3.51 3.03 41.53
N ASP A 24 4.08 4.22 41.34
CA ASP A 24 3.90 5.37 42.23
C ASP A 24 2.95 6.37 41.57
N LEU A 25 1.81 6.62 42.21
CA LEU A 25 0.81 7.61 41.76
C LEU A 25 0.94 8.95 42.50
N GLY A 26 1.99 9.10 43.32
CA GLY A 26 2.26 10.31 44.09
C GLY A 26 1.34 10.50 45.30
N ILE A 27 1.40 11.72 45.86
CA ILE A 27 0.59 12.16 47.00
C ILE A 27 -0.47 13.12 46.46
N VAL A 28 -1.73 12.85 46.81
CA VAL A 28 -2.89 13.67 46.39
C VAL A 28 -3.75 13.98 47.60
N ASP A 29 -4.14 15.24 47.74
CA ASP A 29 -5.01 15.69 48.82
C ASP A 29 -6.46 15.22 48.61
N ALA A 30 -7.21 15.08 49.70
CA ALA A 30 -8.60 14.66 49.65
C ALA A 30 -9.47 15.69 48.91
N GLY A 31 -10.18 15.25 47.88
CA GLY A 31 -10.97 16.10 46.98
C GLY A 31 -10.28 16.42 45.65
N ASP A 32 -8.98 16.12 45.53
CA ASP A 32 -8.19 16.44 44.34
C ASP A 32 -7.90 15.22 43.46
N THR A 33 -7.37 15.50 42.28
CA THR A 33 -6.90 14.52 41.30
C THR A 33 -5.41 14.73 41.07
N GLY A 34 -4.64 13.66 41.12
CA GLY A 34 -3.19 13.69 40.87
C GLY A 34 -2.84 13.81 39.39
N ASP A 35 -1.55 13.79 39.11
CA ASP A 35 -1.04 13.72 37.75
C ASP A 35 -1.18 12.28 37.19
N PRO A 36 -1.47 12.13 35.89
CA PRO A 36 -1.54 10.82 35.27
C PRO A 36 -0.15 10.18 35.13
N VAL A 37 -0.09 8.88 35.37
CA VAL A 37 1.09 8.03 35.18
C VAL A 37 0.77 6.98 34.13
N GLN A 38 1.56 6.94 33.05
CA GLN A 38 1.38 5.96 31.99
C GLN A 38 1.96 4.59 32.38
N VAL A 39 1.20 3.54 32.09
CA VAL A 39 1.59 2.13 32.24
C VAL A 39 1.38 1.40 30.93
N ASN A 40 2.37 0.60 30.54
CA ASN A 40 2.31 -0.26 29.37
C ASN A 40 2.16 -1.72 29.81
N ILE A 41 1.06 -2.36 29.43
CA ILE A 41 0.75 -3.76 29.72
C ILE A 41 1.08 -4.59 28.49
N TRP A 42 2.05 -5.49 28.61
CA TRP A 42 2.56 -6.30 27.51
C TRP A 42 2.16 -7.76 27.62
N ASN A 43 1.99 -8.41 26.48
CA ASN A 43 2.00 -9.86 26.36
C ASN A 43 3.22 -10.31 25.55
N ASN A 44 4.13 -11.08 26.17
CA ASN A 44 5.31 -11.66 25.52
C ASN A 44 6.43 -10.67 25.14
N LYS A 45 6.56 -9.55 25.85
CA LYS A 45 7.65 -8.58 25.61
C LYS A 45 9.02 -9.24 25.73
N GLY A 46 9.77 -9.25 24.64
CA GLY A 46 11.12 -9.82 24.58
C GLY A 46 11.17 -11.35 24.63
N GLY A 47 10.04 -12.04 24.47
CA GLY A 47 10.01 -13.50 24.39
C GLY A 47 10.67 -14.05 23.14
N SER A 48 10.97 -15.36 23.13
CA SER A 48 11.59 -16.06 21.99
C SER A 48 10.61 -16.98 21.23
N SER A 49 9.46 -17.31 21.80
CA SER A 49 8.43 -18.18 21.22
C SER A 49 7.04 -17.55 21.29
N ASP A 50 6.12 -17.96 20.42
CA ASP A 50 4.72 -17.51 20.45
C ASP A 50 4.03 -17.97 21.73
N VAL A 51 3.23 -17.07 22.32
CA VAL A 51 2.34 -17.37 23.44
C VAL A 51 0.90 -17.04 23.04
N SER A 52 -0.06 -17.65 23.74
CA SER A 52 -1.47 -17.38 23.54
C SER A 52 -1.79 -15.89 23.68
N LYS A 53 -2.81 -15.46 22.95
CA LYS A 53 -3.39 -14.13 23.10
C LYS A 53 -3.99 -13.99 24.49
N MET A 54 -3.79 -12.83 25.13
CA MET A 54 -4.59 -12.42 26.27
C MET A 54 -5.92 -11.90 25.75
N GLU A 55 -6.99 -12.62 26.00
CA GLU A 55 -8.34 -12.24 25.60
C GLU A 55 -9.05 -11.53 26.75
N ASN A 56 -9.91 -10.57 26.42
CA ASN A 56 -10.76 -9.87 27.39
C ASN A 56 -9.97 -9.28 28.57
N VAL A 57 -8.83 -8.65 28.29
CA VAL A 57 -7.96 -8.06 29.31
C VAL A 57 -8.70 -6.99 30.09
N ARG A 58 -8.57 -7.04 31.41
CA ARG A 58 -9.17 -6.12 32.36
C ARG A 58 -8.16 -5.67 33.40
N LEU A 59 -8.27 -4.41 33.82
CA LEU A 59 -7.44 -3.81 34.85
C LEU A 59 -8.27 -3.45 36.08
N THR A 60 -7.75 -3.73 37.27
CA THR A 60 -8.32 -3.29 38.54
C THR A 60 -7.22 -3.06 39.57
N THR A 61 -7.57 -2.46 40.70
CA THR A 61 -6.72 -2.41 41.89
C THR A 61 -7.25 -3.35 42.96
N VAL A 62 -6.34 -3.91 43.74
CA VAL A 62 -6.61 -4.78 44.88
C VAL A 62 -5.77 -4.33 46.06
N THR A 63 -6.13 -4.75 47.27
CA THR A 63 -5.35 -4.41 48.46
C THR A 63 -3.92 -4.94 48.30
N LYS A 64 -2.97 -4.45 49.10
CA LYS A 64 -1.59 -4.96 49.12
C LYS A 64 -1.51 -6.48 49.25
N ASN A 65 -2.46 -7.10 49.95
CA ASN A 65 -2.54 -8.55 50.12
C ASN A 65 -3.38 -9.27 49.04
N GLY A 66 -3.84 -8.54 48.01
CA GLY A 66 -4.55 -9.09 46.86
C GLY A 66 -6.06 -9.26 47.07
N TYR A 67 -6.66 -8.62 48.07
CA TYR A 67 -8.10 -8.71 48.29
C TYR A 67 -8.88 -7.71 47.42
N ASN A 68 -10.07 -8.13 46.96
CA ASN A 68 -10.99 -7.24 46.25
C ASN A 68 -11.83 -6.36 47.19
N SER A 69 -11.86 -6.70 48.49
CA SER A 69 -12.54 -5.99 49.58
C SER A 69 -12.00 -6.49 50.92
N GLY A 70 -12.14 -5.69 51.99
CA GLY A 70 -11.58 -5.96 53.32
C GLY A 70 -10.15 -5.45 53.47
N ASP A 71 -9.41 -6.00 54.44
CA ASP A 71 -8.04 -5.59 54.82
C ASP A 71 -7.98 -4.33 55.72
N THR A 72 -6.78 -3.79 55.91
CA THR A 72 -6.52 -2.54 56.66
C THR A 72 -6.36 -1.35 55.71
N ILE A 73 -6.57 -0.13 56.23
CA ILE A 73 -6.37 1.11 55.46
C ILE A 73 -4.93 1.22 54.95
N ALA A 74 -3.94 0.87 55.78
CA ALA A 74 -2.53 0.84 55.40
C ALA A 74 -2.26 -0.08 54.20
N ASN A 75 -3.02 -1.17 54.08
CA ASN A 75 -2.91 -2.13 52.99
C ASN A 75 -3.83 -1.81 51.81
N GLY A 76 -4.40 -0.61 51.69
CA GLY A 76 -5.12 -0.27 50.45
C GLY A 76 -6.63 -0.33 50.53
N LYS A 77 -7.22 -0.73 51.66
CA LYS A 77 -8.66 -0.99 51.75
C LYS A 77 -9.50 0.15 51.18
N ASP A 78 -9.28 1.36 51.67
CA ASP A 78 -10.08 2.53 51.28
C ASP A 78 -9.93 2.83 49.79
N ALA A 79 -8.70 2.80 49.26
CA ALA A 79 -8.45 3.06 47.83
C ALA A 79 -9.12 2.03 46.91
N VAL A 80 -9.21 0.77 47.34
CA VAL A 80 -9.80 -0.31 46.56
C VAL A 80 -11.32 -0.30 46.65
N GLU A 81 -11.89 -0.16 47.85
CA GLU A 81 -13.34 -0.20 48.07
C GLU A 81 -14.03 1.07 47.56
N GLN A 82 -13.39 2.23 47.71
CA GLN A 82 -13.91 3.52 47.23
C GLN A 82 -13.41 3.90 45.83
N ARG A 83 -12.56 3.05 45.21
CA ARG A 83 -12.08 3.19 43.83
C ARG A 83 -11.35 4.52 43.58
N TYR A 84 -10.24 4.72 44.27
CA TYR A 84 -9.45 5.95 44.13
C TYR A 84 -8.65 6.00 42.82
N VAL A 85 -8.58 4.91 42.04
CA VAL A 85 -7.74 4.87 40.84
C VAL A 85 -8.61 4.99 39.59
N GLY A 86 -8.40 6.06 38.83
CA GLY A 86 -8.94 6.23 37.49
C GLY A 86 -8.03 5.61 36.45
N VAL A 87 -8.60 4.86 35.50
CA VAL A 87 -7.86 4.27 34.36
C VAL A 87 -8.46 4.72 33.04
N LYS A 88 -7.61 5.14 32.10
CA LYS A 88 -7.96 5.53 30.73
C LYS A 88 -7.07 4.77 29.74
N SER A 89 -7.63 4.03 28.78
CA SER A 89 -6.84 3.33 27.75
C SER A 89 -6.49 4.28 26.62
N LEU A 90 -5.19 4.50 26.43
CA LEU A 90 -4.68 5.30 25.31
C LEU A 90 -4.77 4.51 24.00
N THR A 91 -4.51 3.20 24.05
CA THR A 91 -4.62 2.30 22.89
C THR A 91 -6.03 2.25 22.32
N ASN A 92 -7.07 2.34 23.17
CA ASN A 92 -8.46 2.37 22.74
C ASN A 92 -9.01 3.80 22.56
N GLU A 93 -8.15 4.83 22.67
CA GLU A 93 -8.52 6.24 22.54
C GLU A 93 -9.65 6.68 23.48
N ASP A 94 -9.66 6.17 24.73
CA ASP A 94 -10.64 6.60 25.73
C ASP A 94 -10.51 8.10 26.04
N GLU A 95 -11.63 8.82 26.04
CA GLU A 95 -11.66 10.24 26.40
C GLU A 95 -11.68 10.46 27.93
N ASN A 96 -12.19 9.50 28.71
CA ASN A 96 -12.49 9.66 30.13
C ASN A 96 -11.88 8.56 31.01
N TYR A 97 -11.50 8.92 32.24
CA TYR A 97 -11.06 7.97 33.26
C TYR A 97 -12.23 7.15 33.81
N THR A 98 -12.03 5.84 33.94
CA THR A 98 -12.94 4.92 34.64
C THR A 98 -12.38 4.59 36.00
N GLN A 99 -13.13 4.85 37.07
CA GLN A 99 -12.71 4.49 38.44
C GLN A 99 -12.75 2.97 38.63
N VAL A 100 -11.62 2.38 39.05
CA VAL A 100 -11.45 0.93 39.27
C VAL A 100 -11.14 0.61 40.73
N GLY A 101 -11.44 -0.62 41.13
CA GLY A 101 -11.19 -1.11 42.47
C GLY A 101 -11.98 -2.38 42.78
N GLY A 102 -11.27 -3.40 43.25
CA GLY A 102 -11.82 -4.71 43.59
C GLY A 102 -12.50 -5.35 42.40
N ALA A 103 -13.82 -5.57 42.51
CA ALA A 103 -14.63 -6.16 41.45
C ALA A 103 -14.90 -5.21 40.26
N THR A 104 -14.68 -3.90 40.40
CA THR A 104 -14.88 -2.94 39.32
C THR A 104 -13.62 -2.82 38.48
N THR A 105 -13.71 -3.17 37.20
CA THR A 105 -12.55 -3.28 36.31
C THR A 105 -12.70 -2.40 35.08
N LYS A 106 -11.58 -1.87 34.54
CA LYS A 106 -11.52 -1.29 33.20
C LYS A 106 -11.25 -2.39 32.17
N VAL A 107 -12.06 -2.48 31.13
CA VAL A 107 -11.81 -3.38 29.99
C VAL A 107 -10.81 -2.73 29.04
N LEU A 108 -9.77 -3.48 28.66
CA LEU A 108 -8.73 -3.07 27.72
C LEU A 108 -8.85 -3.77 26.36
N GLY A 109 -9.47 -4.95 26.31
CA GLY A 109 -9.59 -5.73 25.07
C GLY A 109 -8.51 -6.80 24.97
N ASP A 110 -8.10 -7.17 23.76
CA ASP A 110 -7.16 -8.27 23.56
C ASP A 110 -5.71 -7.78 23.43
N ILE A 111 -4.75 -8.62 23.85
CA ILE A 111 -3.30 -8.38 23.69
C ILE A 111 -2.65 -9.61 23.09
N ARG A 112 -2.13 -9.47 21.87
CA ARG A 112 -1.47 -10.53 21.13
C ARG A 112 -0.11 -10.91 21.73
N GLY A 113 0.25 -12.18 21.60
CA GLY A 113 1.52 -12.74 22.08
C GLY A 113 2.31 -13.43 20.96
N ASP A 114 1.76 -13.43 19.75
CA ASP A 114 2.38 -13.99 18.55
C ASP A 114 3.34 -13.02 17.89
N LEU A 115 4.17 -13.52 16.98
CA LEU A 115 4.91 -12.71 16.03
C LEU A 115 4.18 -12.74 14.70
N LEU A 116 3.97 -11.58 14.08
CA LEU A 116 3.38 -11.52 12.75
C LEU A 116 4.26 -12.29 11.75
N VAL A 117 3.66 -13.20 10.99
CA VAL A 117 4.38 -14.03 10.03
C VAL A 117 4.49 -13.34 8.66
N ALA A 118 5.58 -13.60 7.93
CA ALA A 118 5.72 -13.12 6.57
C ALA A 118 4.61 -13.72 5.67
N PRO A 119 4.00 -12.92 4.77
CA PRO A 119 3.02 -13.43 3.83
C PRO A 119 3.53 -14.57 2.94
N GLY A 120 2.60 -15.38 2.44
CA GLY A 120 2.88 -16.34 1.39
C GLY A 120 3.21 -15.68 0.05
N LYS A 121 3.54 -16.53 -0.94
CA LYS A 121 3.81 -16.11 -2.32
C LYS A 121 2.58 -15.42 -2.93
N PRO A 122 2.67 -14.17 -3.43
CA PRO A 122 1.57 -13.55 -4.13
C PRO A 122 1.42 -14.10 -5.57
N THR A 123 0.20 -14.07 -6.07
CA THR A 123 -0.14 -14.30 -7.48
C THR A 123 -0.47 -12.95 -8.13
N GLY A 124 0.00 -12.72 -9.35
CA GLY A 124 -0.37 -11.55 -10.14
C GLY A 124 -1.19 -11.95 -11.36
N VAL A 125 -2.30 -11.23 -11.58
CA VAL A 125 -3.17 -11.38 -12.74
C VAL A 125 -3.12 -10.08 -13.55
N VAL A 126 -2.79 -10.19 -14.83
CA VAL A 126 -2.76 -9.03 -15.74
C VAL A 126 -4.18 -8.64 -16.12
N GLY A 127 -4.43 -7.34 -16.22
CA GLY A 127 -5.70 -6.84 -16.70
C GLY A 127 -5.63 -5.39 -17.15
N HIS A 128 -6.79 -4.74 -17.14
CA HIS A 128 -6.96 -3.36 -17.54
C HIS A 128 -7.82 -2.58 -16.54
N ALA A 129 -7.48 -1.31 -16.35
CA ALA A 129 -8.38 -0.33 -15.76
C ALA A 129 -8.09 1.06 -16.31
N SER A 130 -9.09 1.93 -16.19
CA SER A 130 -8.92 3.36 -16.39
C SER A 130 -7.86 3.90 -15.43
N GLY A 131 -6.89 4.65 -15.95
CA GLY A 131 -5.78 5.20 -15.18
C GLY A 131 -4.59 4.25 -14.96
N GLY A 132 -4.65 3.01 -15.43
CA GLY A 132 -3.50 2.08 -15.40
C GLY A 132 -2.32 2.54 -16.26
N LYS A 133 -1.11 2.36 -15.76
CA LYS A 133 0.14 2.77 -16.43
C LYS A 133 1.26 1.74 -16.33
N VAL A 134 0.95 0.49 -15.95
CA VAL A 134 1.94 -0.59 -15.94
C VAL A 134 2.36 -0.86 -17.38
N ARG A 135 3.65 -0.72 -17.66
CA ARG A 135 4.20 -0.91 -19.02
C ARG A 135 4.21 -2.40 -19.37
N PRO A 136 4.13 -2.78 -20.65
CA PRO A 136 4.49 -4.12 -21.07
C PRO A 136 5.87 -4.55 -20.58
N GLY A 137 5.97 -5.76 -20.04
CA GLY A 137 7.18 -6.28 -19.41
C GLY A 137 6.90 -7.47 -18.49
N THR A 138 7.97 -8.00 -17.91
CA THR A 138 7.92 -9.09 -16.93
C THR A 138 8.14 -8.54 -15.54
N TYR A 139 7.22 -8.86 -14.63
CA TYR A 139 7.20 -8.34 -13.27
C TYR A 139 7.22 -9.45 -12.23
N TYR A 140 7.77 -9.13 -11.07
CA TYR A 140 7.81 -9.97 -9.89
C TYR A 140 7.33 -9.17 -8.69
N GLY A 141 6.62 -9.82 -7.77
CA GLY A 141 6.04 -9.19 -6.59
C GLY A 141 6.40 -9.92 -5.29
N VAL A 142 6.58 -9.15 -4.22
CA VAL A 142 6.69 -9.65 -2.83
C VAL A 142 5.83 -8.80 -1.90
N ILE A 143 5.33 -9.42 -0.83
CA ILE A 143 4.47 -8.77 0.15
C ILE A 143 5.13 -8.80 1.53
N ALA A 144 5.00 -7.73 2.30
CA ALA A 144 5.24 -7.73 3.75
C ALA A 144 3.92 -7.46 4.49
N ALA A 145 3.70 -8.13 5.61
CA ALA A 145 2.58 -7.83 6.50
C ALA A 145 2.99 -6.74 7.49
N VAL A 146 2.01 -5.94 7.90
CA VAL A 146 2.20 -4.83 8.83
C VAL A 146 1.15 -4.89 9.92
N ASP A 147 1.57 -4.67 11.16
CA ASP A 147 0.71 -4.44 12.31
C ASP A 147 1.21 -3.26 13.16
N GLU A 148 0.61 -3.04 14.32
CA GLU A 148 0.94 -1.95 15.24
C GLU A 148 2.39 -1.98 15.77
N THR A 149 3.08 -3.12 15.69
CA THR A 149 4.47 -3.26 16.14
C THR A 149 5.48 -3.04 15.02
N GLY A 150 5.06 -3.17 13.76
CA GLY A 150 5.91 -2.90 12.62
C GLY A 150 5.63 -3.76 11.39
N GLU A 151 6.68 -4.00 10.60
CA GLU A 151 6.65 -4.72 9.33
C GLU A 151 7.43 -6.05 9.41
N THR A 152 6.90 -7.11 8.81
CA THR A 152 7.57 -8.41 8.68
C THR A 152 8.74 -8.35 7.69
N LEU A 153 9.51 -9.44 7.59
CA LEU A 153 10.27 -9.70 6.36
C LEU A 153 9.29 -9.85 5.18
N LYS A 154 9.80 -9.64 3.96
CA LYS A 154 9.03 -10.02 2.76
C LYS A 154 8.78 -11.52 2.71
N GLY A 155 7.62 -11.87 2.18
CA GLY A 155 7.28 -13.22 1.75
C GLY A 155 8.09 -13.69 0.55
N THR A 156 7.78 -14.91 0.10
CA THR A 156 8.35 -15.49 -1.12
C THR A 156 7.90 -14.70 -2.34
N GLU A 157 8.81 -14.51 -3.30
CA GLU A 157 8.54 -13.83 -4.57
C GLU A 157 7.53 -14.60 -5.44
N SER A 158 6.66 -13.85 -6.12
CA SER A 158 5.71 -14.37 -7.11
C SER A 158 6.41 -15.12 -8.25
N ASP A 159 5.61 -15.83 -9.05
CA ASP A 159 6.07 -16.18 -10.40
C ASP A 159 6.16 -14.92 -11.28
N ALA A 160 6.81 -15.07 -12.43
CA ALA A 160 6.86 -14.02 -13.43
C ALA A 160 5.45 -13.69 -13.93
N VAL A 161 5.08 -12.41 -13.87
CA VAL A 161 3.83 -11.87 -14.40
C VAL A 161 4.15 -11.08 -15.66
N VAL A 162 3.66 -11.54 -16.81
CA VAL A 162 3.98 -10.94 -18.11
C VAL A 162 2.83 -10.06 -18.58
N VAL A 163 3.04 -8.74 -18.57
CA VAL A 163 2.16 -7.79 -19.22
C VAL A 163 2.58 -7.68 -20.68
N SER A 164 1.76 -8.22 -21.59
CA SER A 164 2.01 -8.16 -23.03
C SER A 164 1.27 -6.98 -23.66
N PRO A 165 1.85 -6.33 -24.68
CA PRO A 165 1.09 -5.42 -25.52
C PRO A 165 0.04 -6.20 -26.34
N MET A 166 -1.01 -5.52 -26.79
CA MET A 166 -2.00 -6.08 -27.72
C MET A 166 -1.36 -6.39 -29.08
N LEU A 167 -0.51 -5.49 -29.56
CA LEU A 167 0.26 -5.59 -30.80
C LEU A 167 1.61 -4.90 -30.59
N GLU A 168 2.65 -5.41 -31.25
CA GLU A 168 4.00 -4.87 -31.17
C GLU A 168 4.74 -5.08 -32.49
N GLN A 169 5.39 -4.01 -32.96
CA GLN A 169 6.42 -4.03 -34.00
C GLN A 169 7.64 -3.31 -33.44
N THR A 170 8.76 -4.02 -33.33
CA THR A 170 10.02 -3.51 -32.78
C THR A 170 11.14 -3.42 -33.81
N THR A 171 10.92 -3.94 -35.02
CA THR A 171 11.91 -3.90 -36.10
C THR A 171 12.05 -2.47 -36.61
N GLU A 172 13.30 -2.06 -36.79
CA GLU A 172 13.66 -0.72 -37.21
C GLU A 172 14.80 -0.80 -38.22
N ASP A 173 14.51 -0.49 -39.47
CA ASP A 173 15.50 -0.50 -40.56
C ASP A 173 15.50 0.80 -41.38
N THR A 174 14.51 1.67 -41.18
CA THR A 174 14.33 2.88 -41.98
C THR A 174 13.62 3.98 -41.20
N ASP A 175 13.50 5.13 -41.86
CA ASP A 175 12.90 6.35 -41.35
C ASP A 175 11.56 6.63 -42.05
N SER A 176 10.60 7.14 -41.28
CA SER A 176 9.44 7.82 -41.87
C SER A 176 9.83 9.17 -42.47
N GLU A 177 8.84 9.86 -43.03
CA GLU A 177 8.98 11.25 -43.47
C GLU A 177 9.39 12.16 -42.31
N THR A 178 9.98 13.31 -42.65
CA THR A 178 10.13 14.38 -41.66
C THR A 178 8.76 14.97 -41.38
N LEU A 179 8.30 14.83 -40.13
CA LEU A 179 7.06 15.39 -39.64
C LEU A 179 7.32 16.79 -39.08
N ASP A 180 6.43 17.72 -39.38
CA ASP A 180 6.43 19.09 -38.86
C ASP A 180 5.01 19.68 -38.93
N THR A 181 4.82 20.94 -38.50
CA THR A 181 3.50 21.58 -38.44
C THR A 181 2.98 22.10 -39.79
N THR A 182 3.72 21.91 -40.89
CA THR A 182 3.47 22.56 -42.19
C THR A 182 3.42 21.60 -43.38
N THR A 183 4.34 20.63 -43.45
CA THR A 183 4.49 19.71 -44.57
C THR A 183 3.78 18.40 -44.25
N ASN A 184 4.45 17.48 -43.56
CA ASN A 184 3.87 16.20 -43.14
C ASN A 184 3.32 16.32 -41.73
N THR A 185 2.09 16.81 -41.62
CA THR A 185 1.47 17.17 -40.34
C THR A 185 0.96 15.99 -39.53
N ARG A 186 0.88 14.79 -40.13
CA ARG A 186 0.42 13.57 -39.45
C ARG A 186 1.16 12.35 -39.95
N LEU A 187 1.29 11.35 -39.08
CA LEU A 187 1.65 9.99 -39.44
C LEU A 187 0.66 9.02 -38.78
N SER A 188 0.22 8.00 -39.50
CA SER A 188 -0.67 6.96 -39.00
C SER A 188 -0.07 5.57 -39.12
N GLN A 189 -0.56 4.65 -38.29
CA GLN A 189 -0.33 3.22 -38.37
C GLN A 189 -1.68 2.50 -38.30
N LYS A 190 -1.97 1.73 -39.34
CA LYS A 190 -3.11 0.83 -39.41
C LYS A 190 -2.89 -0.41 -38.54
N PHE A 191 -3.94 -0.87 -37.87
CA PHE A 191 -3.94 -2.13 -37.12
C PHE A 191 -5.33 -2.75 -37.06
N VAL A 192 -5.39 -4.04 -36.74
CA VAL A 192 -6.65 -4.77 -36.46
C VAL A 192 -6.71 -5.05 -34.96
N ALA A 193 -7.78 -4.63 -34.30
CA ALA A 193 -7.92 -4.82 -32.86
C ALA A 193 -8.05 -6.32 -32.52
N SER A 194 -7.13 -6.85 -31.70
CA SER A 194 -7.19 -8.23 -31.19
C SER A 194 -7.82 -8.32 -29.79
N GLN A 195 -8.08 -7.18 -29.17
CA GLN A 195 -8.77 -7.01 -27.89
C GLN A 195 -9.82 -5.90 -28.03
N ASP A 196 -10.73 -5.80 -27.07
CA ASP A 196 -11.87 -4.90 -27.07
C ASP A 196 -11.60 -3.54 -26.38
N TYR A 197 -10.35 -3.28 -25.99
CA TYR A 197 -9.93 -2.02 -25.39
C TYR A 197 -8.48 -1.65 -25.72
N ILE A 198 -8.22 -0.35 -25.65
CA ILE A 198 -6.90 0.26 -25.75
C ILE A 198 -6.73 1.25 -24.60
N ASN A 199 -5.55 1.20 -23.97
CA ASN A 199 -5.16 2.04 -22.84
C ASN A 199 -3.93 2.89 -23.11
N GLY A 200 -3.18 2.58 -24.16
CA GLY A 200 -2.03 3.39 -24.52
C GLY A 200 -1.37 2.93 -25.81
N VAL A 201 -0.38 3.70 -26.22
CA VAL A 201 0.45 3.42 -27.38
C VAL A 201 1.91 3.70 -27.06
N VAL A 202 2.79 3.11 -27.84
CA VAL A 202 4.23 3.36 -27.76
C VAL A 202 4.73 3.72 -29.15
N PHE A 203 5.61 4.73 -29.24
CA PHE A 203 6.34 5.08 -30.47
C PHE A 203 7.82 5.26 -30.18
N LYS A 204 8.64 5.22 -31.24
CA LYS A 204 10.04 5.61 -31.17
C LYS A 204 10.33 6.74 -32.15
N GLU A 205 10.84 7.85 -31.62
CA GLU A 205 11.33 8.97 -32.42
C GLU A 205 12.83 8.81 -32.69
N LYS A 206 13.29 9.22 -33.87
CA LYS A 206 14.71 9.27 -34.22
C LYS A 206 15.45 10.32 -33.37
N THR A 207 16.73 10.09 -33.10
CA THR A 207 17.60 11.08 -32.45
C THR A 207 17.53 12.45 -33.16
N GLY A 208 17.44 13.53 -32.37
CA GLY A 208 17.46 14.92 -32.86
C GLY A 208 16.09 15.51 -33.19
N GLY A 209 15.01 14.73 -33.10
CA GLY A 209 13.65 15.24 -33.19
C GLY A 209 13.15 15.90 -31.90
N THR A 210 12.08 16.70 -32.03
CA THR A 210 11.40 17.42 -30.95
C THR A 210 9.88 17.39 -31.12
N LEU A 211 9.32 16.26 -31.60
CA LEU A 211 7.90 16.18 -31.92
C LEU A 211 7.00 16.40 -30.69
N VAL A 212 6.10 17.38 -30.82
CA VAL A 212 4.98 17.62 -29.92
C VAL A 212 3.70 17.43 -30.70
N GLY A 213 2.72 16.73 -30.13
CA GLY A 213 1.53 16.39 -30.88
C GLY A 213 0.34 15.88 -30.09
N THR A 214 -0.68 15.51 -30.85
CA THR A 214 -1.87 14.81 -30.39
C THR A 214 -1.84 13.40 -30.92
N ILE A 215 -2.12 12.42 -30.05
CA ILE A 215 -2.25 11.01 -30.42
C ILE A 215 -3.71 10.61 -30.35
N ARG A 216 -4.17 9.92 -31.39
CA ARG A 216 -5.57 9.48 -31.51
C ARG A 216 -5.66 8.06 -32.04
N VAL A 217 -6.76 7.38 -31.73
CA VAL A 217 -7.18 6.18 -32.44
C VAL A 217 -8.42 6.53 -33.26
N GLU A 218 -8.33 6.39 -34.57
CA GLU A 218 -9.38 6.72 -35.53
C GLU A 218 -9.93 5.47 -36.21
N THR A 219 -11.18 5.54 -36.66
CA THR A 219 -11.77 4.48 -37.49
C THR A 219 -11.12 4.44 -38.87
N ASP A 220 -11.09 3.26 -39.49
CA ASP A 220 -10.63 3.11 -40.88
C ASP A 220 -11.71 3.55 -41.87
N ASN A 221 -11.29 4.26 -42.92
CA ASN A 221 -12.10 4.56 -44.09
C ASN A 221 -11.32 4.17 -45.36
N ALA A 222 -11.62 2.98 -45.88
CA ALA A 222 -10.99 2.42 -47.08
C ALA A 222 -9.45 2.39 -47.00
N GLY A 223 -8.92 2.00 -45.84
CA GLY A 223 -7.47 1.90 -45.60
C GLY A 223 -6.81 3.18 -45.11
N ASN A 224 -7.53 4.30 -44.99
CA ASN A 224 -7.00 5.56 -44.47
C ASN A 224 -7.67 5.93 -43.13
N PRO A 225 -7.02 6.74 -42.29
CA PRO A 225 -7.68 7.34 -41.12
C PRO A 225 -8.89 8.18 -41.53
N SER A 226 -10.03 7.95 -40.89
CA SER A 226 -11.30 8.61 -41.23
C SER A 226 -11.42 10.04 -40.70
N GLY A 227 -10.58 10.46 -39.75
CA GLY A 227 -10.76 11.68 -38.97
C GLY A 227 -11.75 11.54 -37.81
N THR A 228 -12.42 10.41 -37.66
CA THR A 228 -13.37 10.12 -36.57
C THR A 228 -12.71 9.24 -35.52
N LEU A 229 -12.76 9.67 -34.25
CA LEU A 229 -12.27 8.87 -33.13
C LEU A 229 -13.00 7.53 -33.03
N ALA A 230 -12.25 6.46 -32.77
CA ALA A 230 -12.81 5.15 -32.46
C ALA A 230 -13.58 5.16 -31.12
N HIS A 231 -13.12 5.96 -30.16
CA HIS A 231 -13.77 6.20 -28.87
C HIS A 231 -13.31 7.54 -28.29
N ALA A 232 -14.16 8.22 -27.52
CA ALA A 232 -13.86 9.55 -26.97
C ALA A 232 -12.61 9.60 -26.08
N SER A 233 -12.31 8.52 -25.36
CA SER A 233 -11.11 8.40 -24.51
C SER A 233 -9.80 8.17 -25.28
N LEU A 234 -9.85 7.84 -26.58
CA LEU A 234 -8.67 7.51 -27.38
C LEU A 234 -8.08 8.73 -28.08
N GLU A 235 -7.98 9.83 -27.33
CA GLU A 235 -7.29 11.06 -27.73
C GLU A 235 -6.48 11.57 -26.54
N ILE A 236 -5.24 11.99 -26.81
CA ILE A 236 -4.39 12.68 -25.84
C ILE A 236 -3.59 13.77 -26.56
N THR A 237 -3.65 14.99 -26.04
CA THR A 237 -3.01 16.17 -26.63
C THR A 237 -1.75 16.56 -25.86
N GLY A 238 -0.88 17.35 -26.49
CA GLY A 238 0.31 17.91 -25.84
C GLY A 238 1.39 16.88 -25.49
N VAL A 239 1.37 15.72 -26.16
CA VAL A 239 2.39 14.69 -25.97
C VAL A 239 3.71 15.17 -26.58
N THR A 240 4.77 15.15 -25.78
CA THR A 240 6.14 15.41 -26.23
C THR A 240 6.88 14.08 -26.34
N LEU A 241 7.44 13.80 -27.50
CA LEU A 241 8.27 12.61 -27.70
C LEU A 241 9.72 12.90 -27.28
N THR A 242 10.31 11.91 -26.63
CA THR A 242 11.73 11.88 -26.31
C THR A 242 12.45 11.13 -27.43
N ALA A 243 13.37 11.84 -28.09
CA ALA A 243 14.17 11.30 -29.17
C ALA A 243 15.00 10.08 -28.73
N ASN A 244 15.09 9.08 -29.61
CA ASN A 244 15.83 7.83 -29.41
C ASN A 244 15.39 6.96 -28.22
N ALA A 245 14.15 7.13 -27.75
CA ALA A 245 13.56 6.32 -26.69
C ALA A 245 12.19 5.78 -27.12
N LEU A 246 11.77 4.66 -26.50
CA LEU A 246 10.37 4.24 -26.54
C LEU A 246 9.55 5.19 -25.66
N ASN A 247 8.60 5.87 -26.28
CA ASN A 247 7.70 6.81 -25.63
C ASN A 247 6.42 6.07 -25.25
N TYR A 248 6.22 5.79 -23.97
CA TYR A 248 5.01 5.16 -23.46
C TYR A 248 3.96 6.23 -23.18
N ILE A 249 2.84 6.18 -23.88
CA ILE A 249 1.76 7.16 -23.76
C ILE A 249 0.48 6.43 -23.37
N PHE A 250 -0.07 6.75 -22.21
CA PHE A 250 -1.31 6.18 -21.70
C PHE A 250 -2.46 7.17 -21.88
N PHE A 251 -3.59 6.69 -22.37
CA PHE A 251 -4.82 7.47 -22.43
C PHE A 251 -5.38 7.71 -21.02
N ALA A 252 -6.15 8.79 -20.85
CA ALA A 252 -6.70 9.16 -19.53
C ALA A 252 -7.69 8.11 -18.99
N ALA A 253 -8.38 7.41 -19.88
CA ALA A 253 -9.29 6.31 -19.59
C ALA A 253 -9.20 5.26 -20.68
N GLN A 254 -9.70 4.05 -20.40
CA GLN A 254 -9.79 3.02 -21.43
C GLN A 254 -10.72 3.46 -22.56
N GLY A 255 -10.34 3.14 -23.80
CA GLY A 255 -11.22 3.29 -24.94
C GLY A 255 -11.61 1.93 -25.50
N THR A 256 -12.90 1.70 -25.68
CA THR A 256 -13.42 0.46 -26.24
C THR A 256 -13.25 0.45 -27.75
N VAL A 257 -12.86 -0.69 -28.29
CA VAL A 257 -12.78 -0.95 -29.73
C VAL A 257 -13.43 -2.31 -30.03
N THR A 258 -13.86 -2.52 -31.26
CA THR A 258 -14.43 -3.81 -31.67
C THR A 258 -13.33 -4.74 -32.18
N ILE A 259 -13.23 -5.94 -31.59
CA ILE A 259 -12.29 -6.99 -32.02
C ILE A 259 -12.51 -7.32 -33.51
N GLY A 260 -11.41 -7.49 -34.25
CA GLY A 260 -11.43 -7.78 -35.69
C GLY A 260 -11.68 -6.56 -36.57
N THR A 261 -11.94 -5.38 -36.00
CA THR A 261 -12.11 -4.13 -36.76
C THR A 261 -10.77 -3.44 -36.99
N THR A 262 -10.63 -2.79 -38.15
CA THR A 262 -9.43 -2.03 -38.51
C THR A 262 -9.54 -0.59 -38.00
N TYR A 263 -8.46 -0.10 -37.43
CA TYR A 263 -8.31 1.25 -36.92
C TYR A 263 -6.95 1.83 -37.31
N HIS A 264 -6.79 3.13 -37.09
CA HIS A 264 -5.51 3.82 -37.25
C HIS A 264 -5.11 4.49 -35.95
N ILE A 265 -3.87 4.30 -35.53
CA ILE A 265 -3.26 5.21 -34.55
C ILE A 265 -2.67 6.37 -35.33
N VAL A 266 -3.03 7.60 -34.99
CA VAL A 266 -2.61 8.82 -35.68
C VAL A 266 -1.85 9.72 -34.72
N PHE A 267 -0.62 10.09 -35.09
CA PHE A 267 0.13 11.17 -34.47
C PHE A 267 -0.07 12.45 -35.30
N ILE A 268 -0.55 13.53 -34.68
CA ILE A 268 -0.77 14.82 -35.30
C ILE A 268 0.23 15.80 -34.71
N VAL A 269 1.09 16.36 -35.54
CA VAL A 269 2.10 17.33 -35.11
C VAL A 269 1.43 18.64 -34.75
N THR A 270 1.66 19.12 -33.53
CA THR A 270 1.22 20.44 -33.06
C THR A 270 2.41 21.36 -32.74
N GLY A 271 3.63 20.81 -32.68
CA GLY A 271 4.86 21.56 -32.54
C GLY A 271 6.10 20.72 -32.83
N GLY A 272 7.22 21.42 -33.09
CA GLY A 272 8.52 20.80 -33.36
C GLY A 272 8.62 20.14 -34.74
N SER A 273 9.72 19.41 -34.91
CA SER A 273 9.99 18.60 -36.10
C SER A 273 10.74 17.34 -35.69
N GLY A 274 10.48 16.23 -36.38
CA GLY A 274 11.18 14.97 -36.14
C GLY A 274 10.75 13.87 -37.09
N ILE A 275 11.23 12.67 -36.81
CA ILE A 275 11.02 11.46 -37.62
C ILE A 275 10.62 10.33 -36.67
N LEU A 276 9.56 9.62 -36.98
CA LEU A 276 9.23 8.36 -36.29
C LEU A 276 9.96 7.19 -36.97
N ARG A 277 10.46 6.25 -36.17
CA ARG A 277 11.20 5.08 -36.66
C ARG A 277 10.23 4.00 -37.15
N GLY A 278 10.65 3.22 -38.14
CA GLY A 278 9.85 2.13 -38.69
C GLY A 278 10.65 1.10 -39.47
N THR A 279 9.95 0.25 -40.21
CA THR A 279 10.53 -0.78 -41.08
C THR A 279 9.92 -0.75 -42.48
N THR A 280 10.71 -1.09 -43.50
CA THR A 280 10.24 -1.34 -44.88
C THR A 280 9.75 -2.78 -45.09
N THR A 281 9.72 -3.60 -44.04
CA THR A 281 9.33 -5.01 -44.13
C THR A 281 8.02 -5.28 -43.37
N GLY A 282 7.35 -6.38 -43.73
CA GLY A 282 6.07 -6.78 -43.13
C GLY A 282 4.90 -6.56 -44.08
N THR A 283 3.71 -6.35 -43.52
CA THR A 283 2.52 -6.05 -44.32
C THR A 283 2.67 -4.66 -44.93
N ALA A 284 2.49 -4.56 -46.24
CA ALA A 284 2.62 -3.31 -46.96
C ALA A 284 1.52 -2.29 -46.62
N ASN A 285 1.84 -1.01 -46.79
CA ASN A 285 1.02 0.18 -46.71
C ASN A 285 0.22 0.27 -45.39
N GLN A 286 0.83 -0.10 -44.25
CA GLN A 286 0.19 0.09 -42.95
C GLN A 286 0.45 1.49 -42.38
N ALA A 287 1.59 2.09 -42.67
CA ALA A 287 1.90 3.46 -42.27
C ALA A 287 1.60 4.47 -43.40
N LYS A 288 1.05 5.63 -43.02
CA LYS A 288 0.67 6.70 -43.94
C LYS A 288 0.99 8.07 -43.37
N TYR A 289 1.38 9.02 -44.21
CA TYR A 289 1.56 10.41 -43.80
C TYR A 289 0.51 11.34 -44.43
N TYR A 290 0.36 12.53 -43.85
CA TYR A 290 -0.61 13.52 -44.31
C TYR A 290 0.03 14.89 -44.56
N ASP A 291 -0.05 15.37 -45.80
CA ASP A 291 0.43 16.69 -46.26
C ASP A 291 -0.68 17.59 -46.83
N GLY A 292 -1.93 17.21 -46.59
CA GLY A 292 -3.13 17.73 -47.26
C GLY A 292 -3.99 16.58 -47.79
N SER A 293 -3.37 15.45 -48.12
CA SER A 293 -4.01 14.16 -48.38
C SER A 293 -3.23 13.01 -47.72
N TRP A 294 -3.86 11.84 -47.59
CA TRP A 294 -3.18 10.64 -47.08
C TRP A 294 -2.36 9.97 -48.18
N HIS A 295 -1.09 9.71 -47.89
CA HIS A 295 -0.15 9.03 -48.76
C HIS A 295 0.47 7.82 -48.05
N ASP A 296 0.86 6.80 -48.80
CA ASP A 296 1.66 5.70 -48.25
C ASP A 296 3.03 6.25 -47.81
N SER A 297 3.46 5.84 -46.62
CA SER A 297 4.75 6.27 -46.07
C SER A 297 5.92 5.49 -46.66
N ALA A 298 7.12 6.05 -46.56
CA ALA A 298 8.38 5.37 -46.84
C ALA A 298 8.62 4.17 -45.90
N ILE A 299 7.95 4.13 -44.74
CA ILE A 299 7.87 2.96 -43.86
C ILE A 299 6.60 2.16 -44.14
N GLU A 300 6.70 0.84 -44.04
CA GLU A 300 5.55 -0.05 -44.08
C GLU A 300 4.86 -0.13 -42.71
N ASN A 301 5.65 -0.14 -41.63
CA ASN A 301 5.18 -0.17 -40.26
C ASN A 301 6.03 0.75 -39.37
N MET A 302 5.39 1.47 -38.46
CA MET A 302 6.08 2.17 -37.38
C MET A 302 6.74 1.18 -36.42
N VAL A 303 7.73 1.63 -35.65
CA VAL A 303 8.05 0.99 -34.37
C VAL A 303 6.97 1.41 -33.39
N TYR A 304 6.06 0.49 -33.06
CA TYR A 304 4.94 0.79 -32.18
C TYR A 304 4.56 -0.38 -31.26
N LYS A 305 3.87 -0.04 -30.18
CA LYS A 305 3.09 -1.00 -29.39
C LYS A 305 1.70 -0.43 -29.14
N ILE A 306 0.71 -1.30 -29.07
CA ILE A 306 -0.61 -0.96 -28.55
C ILE A 306 -0.76 -1.62 -27.19
N ILE A 307 -1.03 -0.80 -26.18
CA ILE A 307 -1.21 -1.26 -24.81
C ILE A 307 -2.69 -1.45 -24.59
N SER A 308 -3.11 -2.69 -24.37
CA SER A 308 -4.45 -2.99 -23.85
C SER A 308 -4.35 -3.20 -22.35
N ASN A 309 -3.52 -4.14 -21.89
CA ASN A 309 -3.31 -4.38 -20.47
C ASN A 309 -2.28 -3.41 -19.87
N ASN A 310 -2.62 -2.81 -18.74
CA ASN A 310 -1.84 -1.75 -18.08
C ASN A 310 -1.94 -1.81 -16.55
N GLN A 311 -2.38 -2.93 -15.99
CA GLN A 311 -2.39 -3.17 -14.55
C GLN A 311 -2.00 -4.62 -14.21
N ILE A 312 -1.63 -4.81 -12.95
CA ILE A 312 -1.48 -6.13 -12.35
C ILE A 312 -2.31 -6.18 -11.06
N THR A 313 -3.21 -7.14 -10.93
CA THR A 313 -3.89 -7.42 -9.66
C THR A 313 -3.07 -8.45 -8.90
N TRP A 314 -2.49 -8.03 -7.77
CA TRP A 314 -1.79 -8.89 -6.84
C TRP A 314 -2.76 -9.45 -5.80
N THR A 315 -2.68 -10.74 -5.51
CA THR A 315 -3.46 -11.43 -4.47
C THR A 315 -2.59 -12.39 -3.68
N TRP A 316 -2.83 -12.52 -2.38
CA TRP A 316 -2.12 -13.46 -1.49
C TRP A 316 -3.06 -13.97 -0.39
N SER A 317 -2.64 -15.00 0.34
CA SER A 317 -3.35 -15.46 1.53
C SER A 317 -3.22 -14.42 2.65
N ALA A 318 -4.35 -14.05 3.25
CA ALA A 318 -4.35 -13.14 4.39
C ALA A 318 -3.49 -13.69 5.53
N VAL A 319 -2.66 -12.83 6.12
CA VAL A 319 -1.89 -13.14 7.33
C VAL A 319 -2.78 -12.81 8.53
N THR A 320 -2.97 -13.78 9.42
CA THR A 320 -3.72 -13.58 10.66
C THR A 320 -3.14 -12.40 11.44
N ASN A 321 -4.01 -11.51 11.91
CA ASN A 321 -3.68 -10.31 12.68
C ASN A 321 -2.90 -9.21 11.92
N ALA A 322 -2.65 -9.34 10.62
CA ALA A 322 -2.11 -8.23 9.83
C ALA A 322 -3.17 -7.12 9.71
N GLN A 323 -2.79 -5.88 10.02
CA GLN A 323 -3.66 -4.71 9.85
C GLN A 323 -3.57 -4.13 8.44
N SER A 324 -2.40 -4.26 7.81
CA SER A 324 -2.18 -3.85 6.42
C SER A 324 -1.02 -4.63 5.81
N TYR A 325 -0.71 -4.32 4.55
CA TYR A 325 0.39 -4.92 3.81
C TYR A 325 1.20 -3.84 3.11
N LYS A 326 2.42 -4.21 2.70
CA LYS A 326 3.18 -3.48 1.67
C LYS A 326 3.44 -4.42 0.51
N VAL A 327 3.11 -3.95 -0.69
CA VAL A 327 3.29 -4.69 -1.93
C VAL A 327 4.43 -4.06 -2.70
N PHE A 328 5.43 -4.87 -3.05
CA PHE A 328 6.60 -4.41 -3.79
C PHE A 328 6.67 -5.10 -5.14
N ARG A 329 7.06 -4.37 -6.19
CA ARG A 329 7.24 -4.87 -7.55
C ARG A 329 8.64 -4.59 -8.08
N THR A 330 9.16 -5.50 -8.88
CA THR A 330 10.40 -5.33 -9.65
C THR A 330 10.27 -5.93 -11.06
N ILE A 331 11.17 -5.52 -11.95
CA ILE A 331 11.36 -6.11 -13.29
C ILE A 331 12.57 -7.06 -13.34
N SER A 332 13.31 -7.17 -12.24
CA SER A 332 14.50 -8.02 -12.13
C SER A 332 14.32 -8.96 -10.95
N ARG A 333 14.16 -10.25 -11.27
CA ARG A 333 13.91 -11.32 -10.30
C ARG A 333 14.80 -11.21 -9.06
N GLY A 334 14.20 -11.26 -7.87
CA GLY A 334 14.89 -11.20 -6.59
C GLY A 334 15.44 -9.83 -6.16
N SER A 335 15.47 -8.84 -7.05
CA SER A 335 16.08 -7.53 -6.81
C SER A 335 15.02 -6.45 -6.53
N TYR A 336 14.94 -6.00 -5.29
CA TYR A 336 14.01 -4.95 -4.83
C TYR A 336 14.81 -3.81 -4.23
N GLY A 337 14.80 -2.66 -4.89
CA GLY A 337 15.55 -1.47 -4.47
C GLY A 337 14.68 -0.46 -3.73
N ALA A 338 15.26 0.71 -3.40
CA ALA A 338 14.61 1.78 -2.66
C ALA A 338 13.35 2.37 -3.32
N SER A 339 13.04 2.01 -4.56
CA SER A 339 11.82 2.42 -5.28
C SER A 339 11.14 1.18 -5.87
N SER A 340 10.62 0.33 -4.98
CA SER A 340 9.89 -0.88 -5.35
C SER A 340 8.47 -0.93 -4.80
N LEU A 341 8.02 0.02 -3.97
CA LEU A 341 6.69 0.02 -3.36
C LEU A 341 5.60 0.40 -4.37
N VAL A 342 4.61 -0.48 -4.56
CA VAL A 342 3.45 -0.22 -5.43
C VAL A 342 2.15 0.04 -4.69
N GLY A 343 2.08 -0.28 -3.39
CA GLY A 343 0.94 0.10 -2.56
C GLY A 343 0.97 -0.47 -1.15
N SER A 344 0.07 0.04 -0.32
CA SER A 344 -0.10 -0.39 1.07
C SER A 344 -1.57 -0.70 1.40
N PRO A 345 -2.13 -1.80 0.86
CA PRO A 345 -3.53 -2.13 1.05
C PRO A 345 -3.80 -2.70 2.45
N VAL A 346 -5.04 -2.54 2.93
CA VAL A 346 -5.55 -3.22 4.12
C VAL A 346 -5.98 -4.66 3.79
N ALA A 347 -6.54 -4.87 2.60
CA ALA A 347 -6.96 -6.18 2.12
C ALA A 347 -5.77 -6.99 1.56
N ALA A 348 -5.92 -8.31 1.50
CA ALA A 348 -4.95 -9.23 0.88
C ALA A 348 -4.96 -9.20 -0.67
N THR A 349 -5.13 -8.00 -1.23
CA THR A 349 -5.11 -7.74 -2.67
C THR A 349 -4.71 -6.29 -2.96
N LEU A 350 -4.07 -6.07 -4.11
CA LEU A 350 -3.77 -4.73 -4.63
C LEU A 350 -3.96 -4.71 -6.15
N VAL A 351 -4.66 -3.69 -6.66
CA VAL A 351 -4.66 -3.37 -8.09
C VAL A 351 -3.52 -2.37 -8.34
N ASP A 352 -2.43 -2.86 -8.90
CA ASP A 352 -1.26 -2.07 -9.24
C ASP A 352 -1.43 -1.43 -10.63
N VAL A 353 -1.65 -0.11 -10.60
CA VAL A 353 -1.92 0.74 -11.76
C VAL A 353 -0.77 1.70 -12.05
N ILE A 354 0.33 1.66 -11.29
CA ILE A 354 1.38 2.68 -11.38
C ILE A 354 2.50 2.28 -12.33
N GLU A 355 3.03 3.28 -13.03
CA GLU A 355 4.11 3.09 -14.01
C GLU A 355 5.44 2.77 -13.33
N THR A 356 5.86 3.65 -12.43
CA THR A 356 7.11 3.52 -11.68
C THR A 356 6.76 3.31 -10.21
N PRO A 357 7.26 2.25 -9.56
CA PRO A 357 7.07 2.09 -8.13
C PRO A 357 7.61 3.29 -7.34
N THR A 358 6.96 3.58 -6.23
CA THR A 358 7.30 4.68 -5.33
C THR A 358 8.39 4.26 -4.34
N THR A 359 8.88 5.24 -3.56
CA THR A 359 9.90 5.00 -2.54
C THR A 359 9.44 3.97 -1.50
N GLY A 360 10.26 2.96 -1.31
CA GLY A 360 10.05 1.86 -0.37
C GLY A 360 10.72 0.59 -0.89
N GLN A 361 11.33 -0.16 0.02
CA GLN A 361 11.95 -1.46 -0.24
C GLN A 361 11.56 -2.44 0.85
N PRO A 362 11.51 -3.75 0.56
CA PRO A 362 11.34 -4.77 1.57
C PRO A 362 12.39 -4.65 2.68
N LYS A 363 11.96 -4.84 3.94
CA LYS A 363 12.89 -4.86 5.07
C LYS A 363 13.83 -6.08 4.99
N GLY A 364 15.12 -5.85 5.22
CA GLY A 364 16.12 -6.91 5.40
C GLY A 364 16.08 -7.58 6.79
N THR A 365 15.42 -6.94 7.74
CA THR A 365 15.19 -7.44 9.11
C THR A 365 13.78 -7.07 9.53
N ALA A 366 13.02 -8.04 10.05
CA ALA A 366 11.69 -7.78 10.57
C ALA A 366 11.75 -6.76 11.72
N THR A 367 10.74 -5.90 11.77
CA THR A 367 10.57 -4.91 12.84
C THR A 367 9.40 -5.23 13.75
N VAL A 368 8.51 -6.14 13.32
CA VAL A 368 7.50 -6.72 14.20
C VAL A 368 8.17 -7.40 15.39
N THR A 369 7.58 -7.23 16.57
CA THR A 369 8.10 -7.79 17.82
C THR A 369 7.09 -8.71 18.46
N ARG A 370 7.61 -9.68 19.21
CA ARG A 370 6.83 -10.37 20.25
C ARG A 370 6.64 -9.37 21.38
N GLY A 371 5.40 -9.14 21.79
CA GLY A 371 5.12 -8.02 22.69
C GLY A 371 4.12 -7.07 22.10
N HIS A 372 2.87 -7.46 21.94
CA HIS A 372 1.84 -6.45 21.75
C HIS A 372 1.53 -5.83 23.11
N LYS A 373 1.18 -4.54 23.13
CA LYS A 373 0.90 -3.81 24.37
C LYS A 373 -0.41 -3.06 24.32
N HIS A 374 -0.93 -2.80 25.52
CA HIS A 374 -1.87 -1.72 25.78
C HIS A 374 -1.19 -0.64 26.60
N GLU A 375 -1.44 0.60 26.23
CA GLU A 375 -1.00 1.80 26.92
C GLU A 375 -2.19 2.37 27.69
N VAL A 376 -2.00 2.60 28.98
CA VAL A 376 -3.04 3.14 29.87
C VAL A 376 -2.48 4.28 30.71
N ASP A 377 -3.28 5.31 30.94
CA ASP A 377 -3.04 6.28 32.00
C ASP A 377 -3.74 5.83 33.26
N MET A 378 -3.02 5.89 34.38
CA MET A 378 -3.54 5.70 35.72
C MET A 378 -3.43 7.01 36.49
N VAL A 379 -4.48 7.38 37.23
CA VAL A 379 -4.49 8.60 38.04
C VAL A 379 -5.14 8.33 39.38
N LEU A 380 -4.65 8.98 40.44
CA LEU A 380 -5.27 8.94 41.74
C LEU A 380 -6.34 10.05 41.85
N VAL A 381 -7.57 9.67 42.16
CA VAL A 381 -8.74 10.53 42.36
C VAL A 381 -9.25 10.28 43.78
N VAL A 382 -8.87 11.15 44.71
CA VAL A 382 -9.15 10.95 46.13
C VAL A 382 -10.43 11.71 46.50
N PRO A 383 -11.47 11.05 47.03
CA PRO A 383 -12.69 11.75 47.41
C PRO A 383 -12.48 12.59 48.68
N THR A 384 -13.33 13.59 48.89
CA THR A 384 -13.24 14.54 50.01
C THR A 384 -13.37 13.89 51.39
N ASN A 385 -13.92 12.68 51.48
CA ASN A 385 -14.11 11.91 52.71
C ASN A 385 -13.03 10.84 52.92
N ALA A 386 -11.92 10.87 52.16
CA ALA A 386 -10.84 9.92 52.32
C ALA A 386 -10.20 10.01 53.71
N GLN A 387 -9.83 8.86 54.26
CA GLN A 387 -9.11 8.82 55.53
C GLN A 387 -7.63 9.16 55.33
N SER A 388 -7.03 9.88 56.30
CA SER A 388 -5.63 10.30 56.22
C SER A 388 -4.67 9.13 56.46
N GLY A 389 -3.75 8.87 55.54
CA GLY A 389 -2.67 7.89 55.70
C GLY A 389 -2.04 7.50 54.38
N ALA A 390 -0.85 6.89 54.44
CA ALA A 390 -0.27 6.22 53.28
C ALA A 390 -1.09 4.94 52.99
N VAL A 391 -1.39 4.72 51.73
CA VAL A 391 -2.26 3.64 51.27
C VAL A 391 -1.50 2.81 50.23
N ASP A 392 -1.17 1.57 50.57
CA ASP A 392 -0.50 0.65 49.65
C ASP A 392 -1.52 -0.22 48.92
N MET A 393 -1.48 -0.29 47.59
CA MET A 393 -2.34 -1.18 46.79
C MET A 393 -1.56 -1.82 45.64
N ASN A 394 -2.10 -2.89 45.08
CA ASN A 394 -1.55 -3.53 43.88
C ASN A 394 -2.48 -3.36 42.69
N THR A 395 -1.90 -3.18 41.52
CA THR A 395 -2.63 -3.29 40.25
C THR A 395 -2.71 -4.77 39.85
N ARG A 396 -3.89 -5.21 39.38
CA ARG A 396 -4.13 -6.56 38.91
C ARG A 396 -4.63 -6.53 37.47
N VAL A 397 -3.91 -7.23 36.59
CA VAL A 397 -4.33 -7.54 35.23
C VAL A 397 -5.03 -8.89 35.22
N LEU A 398 -6.26 -8.92 34.71
CA LEU A 398 -7.08 -10.11 34.55
C LEU A 398 -7.24 -10.39 33.06
N TYR A 399 -7.12 -11.64 32.63
CA TYR A 399 -7.26 -12.01 31.22
C TYR A 399 -7.67 -13.48 31.09
N GLN A 400 -8.19 -13.83 29.93
CA GLN A 400 -8.43 -15.21 29.50
C GLN A 400 -7.43 -15.57 28.39
N PHE A 401 -7.29 -16.85 28.09
CA PHE A 401 -6.50 -17.30 26.94
C PHE A 401 -7.09 -18.58 26.37
N GLN A 402 -6.85 -18.80 25.08
CA GLN A 402 -7.25 -20.00 24.33
C GLN A 402 -6.05 -20.89 23.99
#